data_AF-A0A927ZB62-F1
#
_entry.id   AF-A0A927ZB62-F1
#
_cell.length_a   1.000
_cell.length_b   1.000
_cell.length_c   1.000
_cell.angle_alpha   90.00
_cell.angle_beta   90.00
_cell.angle_gamma   90.00
#
_symmetry.space_group_name_H-M   'P 1'
#
loop_
_entity.id
_entity.type
_entity.pdbx_description
1 polymer ?
#
loop_
_entity_poly.entity_id
_entity_poly.type
_entity_poly.pdbx_seq_one_letter_code
_entity_poly.pdbx_strand_id
1 'polypeptide(L)' 'MKYSMEEINLMCIYDTENRTTLIAELETATEYVDDPEMLRLIEHTADKLRHTTDDEFADLALFPAWDDGGEDDALIV' A
#
# COMPACT_ATOMS: atom_id res chain seq x y z
N MET A 1 -12.30 3.41 -4.19
CA MET A 1 -11.57 4.72 -4.31
C MET A 1 -10.29 4.51 -5.13
N LYS A 2 -9.70 5.52 -5.81
CA LYS A 2 -8.43 5.33 -6.55
C LYS A 2 -7.22 5.76 -5.71
N TYR A 3 -6.18 4.93 -5.70
CA TYR A 3 -4.89 5.22 -5.07
C TYR A 3 -3.90 5.79 -6.08
N SER A 4 -2.98 6.63 -5.62
CA SER A 4 -1.86 7.12 -6.42
C SER A 4 -0.72 6.09 -6.45
N MET A 5 0.23 6.26 -7.38
CA MET A 5 1.43 5.41 -7.43
C MET A 5 2.27 5.52 -6.15
N GLU A 6 2.30 6.68 -5.52
CA GLU A 6 3.03 6.88 -4.26
C GLU A 6 2.37 6.12 -3.11
N GLU A 7 1.02 6.10 -3.07
CA GLU A 7 0.27 5.34 -2.07
C GLU A 7 0.44 3.83 -2.29
N ILE A 8 0.38 3.35 -3.54
CA ILE A 8 0.64 1.94 -3.86
C ILE A 8 2.07 1.55 -3.48
N ASN A 9 3.05 2.36 -3.87
CA ASN A 9 4.45 2.11 -3.50
C ASN A 9 4.66 2.10 -1.99
N LEU A 10 4.00 3.01 -1.26
CA LEU A 10 4.04 3.03 0.20
C LEU A 10 3.46 1.73 0.76
N MET A 11 2.28 1.31 0.31
CA MET A 11 1.64 0.08 0.79
C MET A 11 2.50 -1.15 0.53
N CYS A 12 3.20 -1.23 -0.61
CA CYS A 12 4.12 -2.34 -0.92
C CYS A 12 5.33 -2.46 0.03
N ILE A 13 5.68 -1.39 0.76
CA ILE A 13 6.80 -1.41 1.72
C ILE A 13 6.38 -2.06 3.06
N TYR A 14 5.08 -2.04 3.37
CA TYR A 14 4.52 -2.56 4.63
C TYR A 14 3.80 -3.90 4.41
N ASP A 15 3.37 -4.53 5.49
CA ASP A 15 2.63 -5.79 5.43
C ASP A 15 1.25 -5.59 4.78
N THR A 16 1.01 -6.33 3.69
CA THR A 16 -0.22 -6.28 2.90
C THR A 16 -1.12 -7.52 3.09
N GLU A 17 -0.83 -8.39 4.07
CA GLU A 17 -1.60 -9.62 4.33
C GLU A 17 -3.11 -9.34 4.46
N ASN A 18 -3.46 -8.24 5.15
CA ASN A 18 -4.82 -7.72 5.15
C ASN A 18 -4.84 -6.21 5.40
N ARG A 19 -5.95 -5.58 4.99
CA ARG A 19 -6.18 -4.13 5.10
C ARG A 19 -5.99 -3.60 6.52
N THR A 20 -6.39 -4.35 7.54
CA THR A 20 -6.35 -3.89 8.94
C THR A 20 -4.93 -3.90 9.48
N THR A 21 -4.15 -4.94 9.19
CA THR A 21 -2.72 -5.01 9.52
C THR A 21 -1.96 -3.87 8.84
N LEU A 22 -2.21 -3.63 7.55
CA LEU A 22 -1.56 -2.55 6.80
C LEU A 22 -1.85 -1.18 7.44
N ILE A 23 -3.10 -0.90 7.83
CA ILE A 23 -3.45 0.35 8.54
C ILE A 23 -2.66 0.47 9.85
N ALA A 24 -2.57 -0.60 10.64
CA ALA A 24 -1.86 -0.58 11.92
C ALA A 24 -0.35 -0.34 11.76
N GLU A 25 0.28 -0.94 10.74
CA GLU A 25 1.68 -0.72 10.40
C GLU A 25 1.93 0.73 9.96
N LEU A 26 1.05 1.28 9.11
CA LEU A 26 1.12 2.68 8.68
C LEU A 26 0.98 3.65 9.86
N GLU A 27 0.05 3.40 10.78
CA GLU A 27 -0.12 4.22 11.99
C GLU A 27 1.13 4.17 12.88
N THR A 28 1.72 2.99 13.06
CA THR A 28 2.95 2.80 13.83
C THR A 28 4.13 3.52 13.18
N ALA A 29 4.21 3.53 11.85
CA ALA A 29 5.26 4.22 11.11
C ALA A 29 5.29 5.73 11.38
N THR A 30 4.14 6.35 11.68
CA THR A 30 4.07 7.79 11.98
C THR A 30 4.91 8.19 13.18
N GLU A 31 5.19 7.26 14.11
CA GLU A 31 6.04 7.53 15.29
C GLU A 31 7.53 7.67 14.95
N TYR A 32 7.94 7.18 13.78
CA TYR A 32 9.35 7.11 13.36
C TYR A 32 9.68 8.02 12.17
N VAL A 33 8.69 8.73 11.63
CA VAL A 33 8.83 9.59 10.45
C VAL A 33 8.79 11.05 10.86
N ASP A 34 9.91 11.76 10.65
CA ASP A 34 9.99 13.21 10.87
C ASP A 34 9.65 14.04 9.63
N ASP A 35 9.60 13.42 8.45
CA ASP A 35 9.32 14.12 7.19
C ASP A 35 7.81 14.42 7.08
N PRO A 36 7.41 15.70 7.00
CA PRO A 36 6.01 16.08 7.03
C PRO A 36 5.25 15.70 5.75
N GLU A 37 5.93 15.52 4.62
CA GLU A 37 5.28 15.07 3.39
C GLU A 37 5.01 13.57 3.45
N MET A 38 5.96 12.79 3.97
CA MET A 38 5.80 11.37 4.21
C MET A 38 4.72 11.08 5.25
N LEU A 39 4.67 11.86 6.34
CA LEU A 39 3.57 11.75 7.32
C LEU A 39 2.20 11.97 6.68
N ARG A 40 2.05 13.02 5.86
CA ARG A 40 0.79 13.27 5.15
C ARG A 40 0.42 12.13 4.21
N LEU A 41 1.40 11.55 3.51
CA LEU A 41 1.17 10.42 2.62
C LEU A 41 0.68 9.19 3.41
N ILE A 42 1.31 8.89 4.54
CA ILE A 42 0.93 7.79 5.44
C ILE A 42 -0.48 8.00 5.98
N GLU A 43 -0.76 9.17 6.57
CA GLU A 43 -2.08 9.49 7.13
C GLU A 43 -3.18 9.44 6.09
N HIS A 44 -2.93 10.01 4.91
CA HIS A 44 -3.89 10.01 3.80
C HIS A 44 -4.15 8.60 3.26
N THR A 45 -3.11 7.78 3.14
CA THR A 45 -3.23 6.38 2.71
C THR A 45 -4.05 5.58 3.73
N ALA A 46 -3.74 5.71 5.02
CA ALA A 46 -4.46 5.04 6.09
C ALA A 46 -5.94 5.46 6.14
N ASP A 47 -6.25 6.75 5.96
CA ASP A 47 -7.63 7.23 5.89
C ASP A 47 -8.41 6.61 4.72
N LYS A 48 -7.81 6.55 3.52
CA LYS A 48 -8.43 5.87 2.37
C LYS A 48 -8.66 4.39 2.63
N LEU A 49 -7.69 3.70 3.24
CA LEU A 49 -7.80 2.29 3.59
C LEU A 49 -8.95 2.05 4.57
N ARG A 50 -9.16 2.93 5.56
CA ARG A 50 -10.32 2.83 6.48
C ARG A 50 -11.67 2.90 5.75
N HIS A 51 -11.74 3.66 4.65
CA HIS A 51 -12.94 3.78 3.80
C HIS A 51 -13.04 2.73 2.69
N THR A 52 -12.01 1.90 2.51
CA THR A 52 -11.97 0.80 1.53
C THR A 52 -12.48 -0.48 2.19
N THR A 53 -13.33 -1.25 1.51
CA THR A 53 -13.76 -2.56 2.04
C THR A 53 -12.66 -3.61 1.88
N ASP A 54 -12.77 -4.74 2.59
CA ASP A 54 -11.79 -5.82 2.46
C ASP A 54 -11.83 -6.44 1.05
N ASP A 55 -13.01 -6.53 0.40
CA ASP A 55 -13.13 -6.95 -1.01
C ASP A 55 -12.43 -5.98 -1.96
N GLU A 56 -12.65 -4.67 -1.83
CA GLU A 56 -11.96 -3.66 -2.65
C GLU A 56 -10.45 -3.68 -2.44
N PHE A 57 -10.00 -4.00 -1.22
CA PHE A 57 -8.59 -4.18 -0.89
C PHE A 57 -7.98 -5.45 -1.48
N ALA A 58 -8.74 -6.56 -1.54
CA ALA A 58 -8.27 -7.78 -2.19
C ALA A 58 -8.13 -7.63 -3.71
N ASP A 59 -8.97 -6.81 -4.34
CA ASP A 59 -8.90 -6.48 -5.77
C ASP A 59 -7.83 -5.42 -6.12
N LEU A 60 -7.15 -4.84 -5.13
CA LEU A 60 -6.11 -3.83 -5.36
C LEU A 60 -4.84 -4.45 -5.93
N ALA A 61 -4.42 -3.97 -7.09
CA ALA A 61 -3.14 -4.31 -7.69
C ALA A 61 -1.98 -3.63 -6.93
N LEU A 62 -1.52 -4.28 -5.85
CA LEU A 62 -0.41 -3.82 -5.00
C LEU A 62 0.95 -4.21 -5.60
N PHE A 63 1.27 -3.64 -6.76
CA PHE A 63 2.56 -3.80 -7.42
C PHE A 63 3.35 -2.49 -7.36
N PRO A 64 4.65 -2.55 -7.02
CA PRO A 64 5.49 -1.36 -7.05
C PRO A 64 5.57 -0.82 -8.48
N ALA A 65 5.71 0.49 -8.65
CA ALA A 65 5.70 1.15 -9.96
C ALA A 65 6.81 0.70 -10.93
N TRP A 66 7.79 -0.06 -10.45
CA TRP A 66 8.90 -0.63 -11.25
C TRP A 66 8.58 -2.03 -11.79
N ASP A 67 7.52 -2.66 -11.27
CA ASP A 67 7.02 -3.96 -11.69
C ASP A 67 5.83 -3.73 -12.62
N ASP A 68 6.04 -3.91 -13.93
CA ASP A 68 5.01 -3.71 -14.95
C ASP A 68 3.98 -4.85 -15.02
N GLY A 69 3.98 -5.77 -14.04
CA GLY A 69 3.06 -6.89 -13.98
C GLY A 69 3.28 -7.88 -15.12
N GLY A 70 4.52 -7.97 -15.61
CA GLY A 70 4.88 -8.85 -16.71
C GLY A 70 4.47 -10.30 -16.41
N GLU A 71 3.66 -10.87 -17.30
CA GLU A 71 3.38 -12.30 -17.38
C GLU A 71 4.67 -13.07 -17.74
N ASP A 72 5.68 -13.12 -16.87
CA ASP A 72 6.93 -13.86 -17.11
C ASP A 72 7.57 -14.32 -15.80
N ASP A 73 6.85 -15.13 -15.01
CA ASP A 73 7.48 -16.17 -14.18
C ASP A 73 6.79 -17.52 -14.37
N ALA A 74 6.29 -17.76 -15.59
CA ALA A 74 6.24 -19.13 -16.10
C ALA A 74 7.69 -19.53 -16.46
N LEU A 75 8.49 -19.84 -15.44
CA LEU A 75 9.75 -20.55 -15.63
C LEU A 75 9.43 -21.98 -16.10
N ILE A 76 9.15 -22.14 -17.40
CA ILE A 76 9.46 -23.37 -18.10
C ILE A 76 10.95 -23.31 -18.42
N VAL A 77 11.77 -23.81 -17.50
CA VAL A 77 12.85 -24.81 -17.73
C VAL A 77 13.47 -25.23 -16.41
#